data_AF-A0A9J6BP88-F1
#
_entry.id   AF-A0A9J6BP88-F1
#
_cell.length_a   1.000
_cell.length_b   1.000
_cell.length_c   1.000
_cell.angle_alpha   90.00
_cell.angle_beta   90.00
_cell.angle_gamma   90.00
#
_symmetry.space_group_name_H-M   'P 1'
#
loop_
_entity.id
_entity.type
_entity.pdbx_description
1 polymer ?
#
loop_
_entity_poly.entity_id
_entity_poly.type
_entity_poly.pdbx_seq_one_letter_code
_entity_poly.pdbx_strand_id
1 'polypeptide(L)'
;MGALIEVKVDKQKANYLLNTALKFLRKHRIVRGMLSYSILWPVGCMLQQTFEGKSISEYDWKRILRFCIYGTFIQGPALYCWIRVANKMWPRSDIRSSLAKAFTEQFAFDPFSITSFLYIMSVLEGRTHEQAKDEVSIKFMNIYAVGFIYWPIAQTINFSLIKPKNQVIYASFASLIWTTFLAYIKSHPIDEEVKRRMKARIKKRYDNLKERYEHLKKHE
;
A
#
# COMPACT_ATOMS: atom_id res chain seq x y z
N MET A 1 33.58 -34.71 -23.81
CA MET A 1 32.99 -35.35 -22.59
C MET A 1 32.99 -34.41 -21.39
N GLY A 2 34.05 -33.64 -21.11
CA GLY A 2 34.12 -32.68 -19.98
C GLY A 2 33.05 -31.58 -19.96
N ALA A 3 32.78 -30.92 -21.09
CA ALA A 3 31.77 -29.85 -21.17
C ALA A 3 30.33 -30.33 -20.85
N LEU A 4 30.00 -31.59 -21.17
CA LEU A 4 28.69 -32.17 -20.84
C LEU A 4 28.56 -32.50 -19.35
N ILE A 5 29.66 -32.79 -18.67
CA ILE A 5 29.70 -33.06 -17.23
C ILE A 5 29.59 -31.75 -16.45
N GLU A 6 30.32 -30.70 -16.83
CA GLU A 6 30.18 -29.36 -16.23
C GLU A 6 28.75 -28.82 -16.37
N VAL A 7 28.16 -28.89 -17.56
CA VAL A 7 26.76 -28.44 -17.78
C VAL A 7 25.76 -29.21 -16.93
N LYS A 8 26.01 -30.50 -16.66
CA LYS A 8 25.13 -31.35 -15.84
C LYS A 8 25.28 -31.05 -14.34
N VAL A 9 26.51 -30.83 -13.88
CA VAL A 9 26.82 -30.40 -12.51
C VAL A 9 26.24 -29.01 -12.23
N ASP A 10 26.34 -28.08 -13.17
CA ASP A 10 25.81 -26.73 -13.02
C ASP A 10 24.27 -26.72 -12.99
N LYS A 11 23.61 -27.50 -13.85
CA LYS A 11 22.16 -27.72 -13.77
C LYS A 11 21.72 -28.34 -12.45
N GLN A 12 22.47 -29.31 -11.92
CA GLN A 12 22.14 -29.97 -10.66
C GLN A 12 22.32 -29.02 -9.47
N LYS A 13 23.37 -28.19 -9.48
CA LYS A 13 23.62 -27.14 -8.49
C LYS A 13 22.55 -26.05 -8.57
N ALA A 14 22.18 -25.61 -9.76
CA ALA A 14 21.09 -24.66 -10.00
C ALA A 14 19.75 -25.21 -9.48
N ASN A 15 19.43 -26.48 -9.76
CA ASN A 15 18.22 -27.13 -9.24
C ASN A 15 18.25 -27.28 -7.71
N TYR A 16 19.40 -27.58 -7.11
CA TYR A 16 19.56 -27.64 -5.67
C TYR A 16 19.36 -26.27 -5.02
N LEU A 17 19.98 -25.22 -5.56
CA LEU A 17 19.83 -23.84 -5.10
C LEU A 17 18.38 -23.36 -5.25
N LEU A 18 17.75 -23.64 -6.40
CA LEU A 18 16.34 -23.34 -6.65
C LEU A 18 15.43 -24.03 -5.63
N ASN A 19 15.61 -25.34 -5.42
CA ASN A 19 14.81 -26.10 -4.45
C ASN A 19 15.03 -25.61 -3.01
N THR A 20 16.26 -25.22 -2.66
CA THR A 20 16.61 -24.65 -1.35
C THR A 20 15.96 -23.28 -1.16
N ALA A 21 16.04 -22.41 -2.18
CA ALA A 21 15.37 -21.11 -2.18
C ALA A 21 13.84 -21.26 -2.09
N LEU A 22 13.25 -22.17 -2.86
CA LEU A 22 11.81 -22.45 -2.80
C LEU A 22 11.37 -22.99 -1.43
N LYS A 23 12.18 -23.87 -0.80
CA LYS A 23 11.93 -24.32 0.58
C LYS A 23 12.00 -23.17 1.58
N PHE A 24 13.00 -22.30 1.46
CA PHE A 24 13.13 -21.11 2.30
C PHE A 24 11.94 -20.15 2.14
N LEU A 25 11.54 -19.84 0.90
CA LEU A 25 10.38 -18.99 0.60
C LEU A 25 9.08 -19.61 1.14
N ARG A 26 8.89 -20.93 1.02
CA ARG A 26 7.73 -21.63 1.60
C ARG A 26 7.72 -21.55 3.11
N LYS A 27 8.89 -21.64 3.76
CA LYS A 27 9.04 -21.53 5.22
C LYS A 27 8.75 -20.10 5.72
N HIS A 28 9.21 -19.08 4.99
CA HIS A 28 9.09 -17.68 5.39
C HIS A 28 8.02 -16.94 4.57
N ARG A 29 6.75 -17.09 4.98
CA ARG A 29 5.60 -16.44 4.33
C ARG A 29 5.73 -14.91 4.21
N ILE A 30 6.39 -14.25 5.17
CA ILE A 30 6.65 -12.81 5.12
C ILE A 30 7.57 -12.41 3.96
N VAL A 31 8.65 -13.19 3.73
CA VAL A 31 9.63 -12.92 2.66
C VAL A 31 8.98 -13.01 1.29
N ARG A 32 8.07 -13.97 1.09
CA ARG A 32 7.28 -14.07 -0.15
C ARG A 32 6.46 -12.80 -0.40
N GLY A 33 5.78 -12.28 0.63
CA GLY A 33 5.05 -11.03 0.53
C GLY A 33 5.98 -9.87 0.17
N MET A 34 7.09 -9.70 0.89
CA MET A 34 8.06 -8.65 0.63
C MET A 34 8.58 -8.68 -0.82
N LEU A 35 8.92 -9.86 -1.35
CA LEU A 35 9.40 -10.02 -2.73
C LEU A 35 8.32 -9.74 -3.79
N SER A 36 7.06 -10.13 -3.54
CA SER A 36 5.98 -9.76 -4.46
C SER A 36 5.80 -8.24 -4.50
N TYR A 37 5.89 -7.58 -3.35
CA TYR A 37 5.73 -6.14 -3.24
C TYR A 37 6.94 -5.35 -3.75
N SER A 38 8.15 -5.93 -3.72
CA SER A 38 9.37 -5.33 -4.29
C SER A 38 9.33 -5.21 -5.81
N ILE A 39 8.43 -5.94 -6.48
CA ILE A 39 8.22 -5.88 -7.92
C ILE A 39 6.96 -5.08 -8.22
N LEU A 40 5.84 -5.42 -7.56
CA LEU A 40 4.53 -4.85 -7.88
C LEU A 40 4.49 -3.32 -7.72
N TRP A 41 5.05 -2.80 -6.62
CA TRP A 41 5.03 -1.36 -6.32
C TRP A 41 5.83 -0.50 -7.30
N PRO A 42 7.11 -0.81 -7.61
CA PRO A 42 7.85 -0.05 -8.60
C PRO A 42 7.23 -0.17 -10.00
N VAL A 43 6.69 -1.33 -10.39
CA VAL A 43 6.00 -1.49 -11.67
C VAL A 43 4.74 -0.61 -11.73
N GLY A 44 3.96 -0.51 -10.65
CA GLY A 44 2.82 0.42 -10.59
C GLY A 44 3.25 1.89 -10.77
N CYS A 45 4.38 2.28 -10.16
CA CYS A 45 4.96 3.60 -10.36
C CYS A 45 5.47 3.84 -11.79
N MET A 46 6.03 2.81 -12.44
CA MET A 46 6.46 2.87 -13.84
C MET A 46 5.26 3.04 -14.77
N LEU A 47 4.23 2.21 -14.63
CA LEU A 47 2.99 2.30 -15.43
C LEU A 47 2.35 3.67 -15.32
N GLN A 48 2.35 4.22 -14.10
CA GLN A 48 1.84 5.56 -13.87
C GLN A 48 2.61 6.62 -14.68
N GLN A 49 3.94 6.52 -14.75
CA GLN A 49 4.77 7.41 -15.56
C GLN A 49 4.57 7.20 -17.05
N THR A 50 4.37 5.95 -17.47
CA THR A 50 3.98 5.64 -18.85
C THR A 50 2.66 6.31 -19.22
N PHE A 51 1.66 6.28 -18.33
CA PHE A 51 0.37 6.94 -18.53
C PHE A 51 0.44 8.47 -18.49
N GLU A 52 1.44 9.05 -17.84
CA GLU A 52 1.78 10.48 -17.95
C GLU A 52 2.49 10.83 -19.28
N GLY A 53 2.71 9.85 -20.17
CA GLY A 53 3.36 10.06 -21.47
C GLY A 53 4.89 10.13 -21.42
N LYS A 54 5.52 9.80 -20.29
CA LYS A 54 6.98 9.82 -20.15
C LYS A 54 7.62 8.65 -20.89
N SER A 55 8.73 8.92 -21.58
CA SER A 55 9.65 7.89 -22.05
C SER A 55 10.46 7.30 -20.90
N ILE A 56 11.06 6.12 -21.10
CA ILE A 56 11.87 5.43 -20.07
C ILE A 56 13.04 6.31 -19.58
N SER A 57 13.63 7.12 -20.47
CA SER A 57 14.69 8.08 -20.13
C SER A 57 14.24 9.20 -19.20
N GLU A 58 12.94 9.50 -19.17
CA GLU A 58 12.34 10.57 -18.35
C GLU A 58 11.77 10.05 -17.03
N TYR A 59 11.90 8.75 -16.75
CA TYR A 59 11.37 8.19 -15.52
C TYR A 59 12.09 8.73 -14.30
N ASP A 60 11.32 9.13 -13.29
CA ASP A 60 11.82 9.40 -11.96
C ASP A 60 12.17 8.06 -11.27
N TRP A 61 13.40 7.61 -11.52
CA TRP A 61 13.98 6.42 -10.92
C TRP A 61 14.07 6.51 -9.39
N LYS A 62 14.24 7.71 -8.84
CA LYS A 62 14.24 7.91 -7.38
C LYS A 62 12.85 7.62 -6.80
N ARG A 63 11.78 8.06 -7.48
CA ARG A 63 10.41 7.73 -7.08
C ARG A 63 10.12 6.24 -7.20
N ILE A 64 10.53 5.60 -8.30
CA ILE A 64 10.40 4.14 -8.46
C ILE A 64 11.12 3.40 -7.32
N LEU A 65 12.33 3.83 -6.95
CA LEU A 65 13.07 3.26 -5.83
C LEU A 65 12.33 3.44 -4.48
N ARG A 66 11.75 4.61 -4.22
CA ARG A 66 10.93 4.85 -3.01
C ARG A 66 9.71 3.93 -2.95
N PHE A 67 9.02 3.73 -4.08
CA PHE A 67 7.91 2.76 -4.18
C PHE A 67 8.38 1.33 -3.91
N CYS A 68 9.56 0.94 -4.42
CA CYS A 68 10.17 -0.35 -4.13
C CYS A 68 10.48 -0.52 -2.63
N ILE A 69 11.11 0.48 -2.00
CA ILE A 69 11.43 0.47 -0.56
C ILE A 69 10.14 0.38 0.27
N TYR A 70 9.16 1.22 -0.01
CA TYR A 70 7.89 1.21 0.70
C TYR A 70 7.16 -0.13 0.55
N GLY A 71 7.02 -0.63 -0.67
CA GLY A 71 6.40 -1.93 -0.94
C GLY A 71 7.08 -3.06 -0.18
N THR A 72 8.41 -3.12 -0.26
CA THR A 72 9.21 -4.22 0.29
C THR A 72 9.25 -4.21 1.82
N PHE A 73 9.55 -3.06 2.42
CA PHE A 73 9.89 -2.99 3.85
C PHE A 73 8.75 -2.50 4.73
N ILE A 74 7.75 -1.84 4.16
CA ILE A 74 6.62 -1.29 4.92
C ILE A 74 5.35 -2.09 4.60
N GLN A 75 4.90 -2.05 3.34
CA GLN A 75 3.62 -2.63 2.97
C GLN A 75 3.59 -4.16 3.08
N GLY A 76 4.62 -4.84 2.58
CA GLY A 76 4.71 -6.30 2.64
C GLY A 76 4.63 -6.83 4.08
N PRO A 77 5.47 -6.36 5.01
CA PRO A 77 5.41 -6.74 6.43
C PRO A 77 4.11 -6.31 7.11
N ALA A 78 3.59 -5.10 6.82
CA ALA A 78 2.34 -4.62 7.38
C ALA A 78 1.16 -5.52 7.00
N LEU A 79 1.04 -5.90 5.72
CA LEU A 79 -0.01 -6.80 5.26
C LEU A 79 0.14 -8.20 5.87
N TYR A 80 1.37 -8.70 5.97
CA TYR A 80 1.62 -9.98 6.66
C TYR A 80 1.16 -9.92 8.12
N CYS A 81 1.47 -8.85 8.84
CA CYS A 81 1.03 -8.64 10.21
C CYS A 81 -0.49 -8.55 10.30
N TRP A 82 -1.13 -7.78 9.42
CA TRP A 82 -2.58 -7.65 9.33
C TRP A 82 -3.27 -9.01 9.21
N ILE A 83 -2.85 -9.83 8.25
CA ILE A 83 -3.44 -11.16 8.03
C ILE A 83 -3.32 -12.01 9.31
N ARG A 84 -2.24 -11.89 10.07
CA ARG A 84 -2.05 -12.63 11.34
C ARG A 84 -2.97 -12.12 12.43
N VAL A 85 -3.07 -10.79 12.59
CA VAL A 85 -3.97 -10.14 13.56
C VAL A 85 -5.42 -10.46 13.24
N ALA A 86 -5.85 -10.30 11.99
CA ALA A 86 -7.19 -10.61 11.52
C ALA A 86 -7.60 -12.07 11.79
N ASN A 87 -6.70 -13.01 11.53
CA ASN A 87 -6.96 -14.43 11.82
C ASN A 87 -6.92 -14.78 13.32
N LYS A 88 -6.26 -13.97 14.16
CA LYS A 88 -6.30 -14.14 15.63
C LYS A 88 -7.57 -13.55 16.24
N MET A 89 -8.01 -12.37 15.76
CA MET A 89 -9.26 -11.74 16.20
C MET A 89 -10.49 -12.54 15.75
N TRP A 90 -10.46 -13.04 14.51
CA TRP A 90 -11.58 -13.73 13.87
C TRP A 90 -11.13 -15.12 13.35
N PRO A 91 -10.97 -16.12 14.22
CA PRO A 91 -10.34 -17.40 13.86
C PRO A 91 -11.23 -18.34 13.03
N ARG A 92 -12.54 -18.12 13.01
CA ARG A 92 -13.49 -18.98 12.27
C ARG A 92 -13.42 -18.72 10.76
N SER A 93 -13.82 -19.71 9.97
CA SER A 93 -13.89 -19.64 8.50
C SER A 93 -15.32 -19.48 7.98
N ASP A 94 -16.22 -18.92 8.79
CA ASP A 94 -17.61 -18.66 8.42
C ASP A 94 -17.80 -17.25 7.82
N ILE A 95 -19.00 -17.00 7.28
CA ILE A 95 -19.36 -15.72 6.66
C ILE A 95 -19.26 -14.55 7.66
N ARG A 96 -19.61 -14.78 8.93
CA ARG A 96 -19.59 -13.72 9.97
C ARG A 96 -18.17 -13.28 10.28
N SER A 97 -17.26 -14.23 10.44
CA SER A 97 -15.83 -13.99 10.63
C SER A 97 -15.22 -13.29 9.41
N SER A 98 -15.62 -13.69 8.20
CA SER A 98 -15.16 -13.08 6.96
C SER A 98 -15.61 -11.62 6.83
N LEU A 99 -16.88 -11.34 7.15
CA LEU A 99 -17.40 -9.97 7.20
C LEU A 99 -16.70 -9.15 8.28
N ALA A 100 -16.51 -9.69 9.48
CA ALA A 100 -15.83 -8.99 10.57
C ALA A 100 -14.37 -8.63 10.21
N LYS A 101 -13.65 -9.53 9.52
CA LYS A 101 -12.32 -9.24 8.95
C LYS A 101 -12.39 -8.10 7.94
N ALA A 102 -13.32 -8.16 6.98
CA ALA A 102 -13.47 -7.14 5.96
C ALA A 102 -13.81 -5.76 6.55
N PHE A 103 -14.73 -5.70 7.52
CA PHE A 103 -15.02 -4.47 8.25
C PHE A 103 -13.80 -3.94 8.99
N THR A 104 -13.07 -4.81 9.70
CA THR A 104 -11.88 -4.37 10.43
C THR A 104 -10.77 -3.91 9.46
N GLU A 105 -10.66 -4.53 8.28
CA GLU A 105 -9.74 -4.10 7.22
C GLU A 105 -10.09 -2.68 6.77
N GLN A 106 -11.34 -2.45 6.37
CA GLN A 106 -11.81 -1.16 5.86
C GLN A 106 -11.67 -0.03 6.89
N PHE A 107 -11.91 -0.28 8.17
CA PHE A 107 -11.96 0.77 9.18
C PHE A 107 -10.70 0.89 10.04
N ALA A 108 -9.78 -0.06 9.99
CA ALA A 108 -8.53 -0.01 10.74
C ALA A 108 -7.29 -0.14 9.85
N PHE A 109 -7.19 -1.23 9.07
CA PHE A 109 -6.00 -1.50 8.27
C PHE A 109 -5.86 -0.53 7.09
N ASP A 110 -6.93 -0.26 6.36
CA ASP A 110 -6.90 0.62 5.18
C ASP A 110 -6.54 2.07 5.57
N PRO A 111 -7.16 2.68 6.61
CA PRO A 111 -6.74 4.00 7.11
C PRO A 111 -5.27 4.04 7.52
N PHE A 112 -4.80 2.99 8.22
CA PHE A 112 -3.39 2.84 8.58
C PHE A 112 -2.50 2.79 7.34
N SER A 113 -2.83 1.94 6.37
CA SER A 113 -2.05 1.71 5.15
C SER A 113 -1.97 2.95 4.25
N ILE A 114 -3.06 3.71 4.14
CA ILE A 114 -3.09 4.95 3.35
C ILE A 114 -2.29 6.05 4.06
N THR A 115 -2.46 6.17 5.38
CA THR A 115 -1.71 7.15 6.18
C THR A 115 -0.22 6.87 6.14
N SER A 116 0.18 5.60 6.33
CA SER A 116 1.58 5.18 6.26
C SER A 116 2.15 5.42 4.87
N PHE A 117 1.39 5.13 3.80
CA PHE A 117 1.82 5.39 2.44
C PHE A 117 2.12 6.86 2.22
N LEU A 118 1.15 7.74 2.46
CA LEU A 118 1.34 9.18 2.24
C LEU A 118 2.49 9.71 3.10
N TYR A 119 2.47 9.42 4.40
CA TYR A 119 3.45 9.97 5.34
C TYR A 119 4.88 9.49 5.04
N ILE A 120 5.08 8.17 4.93
CA ILE A 120 6.42 7.61 4.74
C ILE A 120 6.96 7.99 3.37
N MET A 121 6.12 8.02 2.33
CA MET A 121 6.58 8.48 1.01
C MET A 121 7.01 9.94 1.02
N SER A 122 6.29 10.83 1.72
CA SER A 122 6.72 12.23 1.90
C SER A 122 8.06 12.32 2.63
N VAL A 123 8.27 11.51 3.67
CA VAL A 123 9.56 11.47 4.40
C VAL A 123 10.69 10.95 3.50
N LEU A 124 10.45 9.89 2.72
CA LEU A 124 11.42 9.37 1.75
C LEU A 124 11.73 10.36 0.62
N GLU A 125 10.82 11.29 0.32
CA GLU A 125 11.05 12.41 -0.58
C GLU A 125 11.90 13.54 0.02
N GLY A 126 12.21 13.47 1.32
CA GLY A 126 12.95 14.51 2.05
C GLY A 126 12.06 15.66 2.56
N ARG A 127 10.74 15.48 2.58
CA ARG A 127 9.81 16.49 3.13
C ARG A 127 9.86 16.50 4.66
N THR A 128 9.54 17.65 5.25
CA THR A 128 9.45 17.76 6.71
C THR A 128 8.25 16.99 7.26
N HIS A 129 8.27 16.68 8.56
CA HIS A 129 7.13 16.03 9.21
C HIS A 129 5.83 16.83 9.11
N GLU A 130 5.89 18.16 9.10
CA GLU A 130 4.71 19.01 8.91
C GLU A 130 4.16 18.87 7.48
N GLN A 131 5.02 18.89 6.47
CA GLN A 131 4.62 18.68 5.07
C GLN A 131 4.02 17.29 4.83
N ALA A 132 4.57 16.25 5.49
CA ALA A 132 4.01 14.90 5.44
C ALA A 132 2.61 14.83 6.07
N LYS A 133 2.40 15.48 7.22
CA LYS A 133 1.09 15.58 7.87
C LYS A 133 0.09 16.35 7.02
N ASP A 134 0.51 17.46 6.42
CA ASP A 134 -0.30 18.25 5.49
C ASP A 134 -0.75 17.37 4.31
N GLU A 135 0.17 16.61 3.71
CA GLU A 135 -0.14 15.71 2.59
C GLU A 135 -1.15 14.61 2.96
N VAL A 136 -0.97 13.97 4.13
CA VAL A 136 -1.95 13.02 4.67
C VAL A 136 -3.30 13.69 4.81
N SER A 137 -3.38 14.85 5.48
CA SER A 137 -4.65 15.50 5.77
C SER A 137 -5.45 15.87 4.52
N ILE A 138 -4.76 16.19 3.42
CA ILE A 138 -5.37 16.64 2.17
C ILE A 138 -5.75 15.47 1.28
N LYS A 139 -4.86 14.48 1.12
CA LYS A 139 -5.07 13.39 0.15
C LYS A 139 -5.79 12.17 0.73
N PHE A 140 -5.78 11.99 2.05
CA PHE A 140 -6.30 10.80 2.71
C PHE A 140 -7.75 10.48 2.31
N MET A 141 -8.66 11.44 2.45
CA MET A 141 -10.09 11.18 2.22
C MET A 141 -10.38 10.81 0.76
N ASN A 142 -9.66 11.41 -0.19
CA ASN A 142 -9.82 11.08 -1.61
C ASN A 142 -9.37 9.65 -1.89
N ILE A 143 -8.18 9.25 -1.38
CA ILE A 143 -7.68 7.89 -1.55
C ILE A 143 -8.60 6.89 -0.85
N TYR A 144 -9.00 7.19 0.38
CA TYR A 144 -9.86 6.33 1.19
C TYR A 144 -11.22 6.11 0.52
N ALA A 145 -11.88 7.17 0.05
CA ALA A 145 -13.17 7.07 -0.64
C ALA A 145 -13.08 6.22 -1.91
N VAL A 146 -12.03 6.41 -2.72
CA VAL A 146 -11.82 5.59 -3.93
C VAL A 146 -11.55 4.14 -3.54
N GLY A 147 -10.69 3.88 -2.54
CA GLY A 147 -10.37 2.54 -2.07
C GLY A 147 -11.59 1.78 -1.52
N PHE A 148 -12.43 2.48 -0.75
CA PHE A 148 -13.64 1.95 -0.15
C PHE A 148 -14.66 1.46 -1.18
N ILE A 149 -14.61 1.99 -2.41
CA ILE A 149 -15.44 1.53 -3.53
C ILE A 149 -14.69 0.49 -4.38
N TYR A 150 -13.42 0.79 -4.69
CA TYR A 150 -12.58 -0.01 -5.58
C TYR A 150 -12.39 -1.44 -5.07
N TRP A 151 -11.98 -1.60 -3.80
CA TRP A 151 -11.62 -2.91 -3.26
C TRP A 151 -12.82 -3.86 -3.15
N PRO A 152 -14.00 -3.44 -2.64
CA PRO A 152 -15.18 -4.31 -2.64
C PRO A 152 -15.58 -4.79 -4.04
N ILE A 153 -15.52 -3.92 -5.06
CA ILE A 153 -15.83 -4.29 -6.44
C ILE A 153 -14.81 -5.30 -6.96
N ALA A 154 -13.52 -5.00 -6.82
CA ALA A 154 -12.44 -5.88 -7.27
C ALA A 154 -12.52 -7.26 -6.60
N GLN A 155 -12.74 -7.32 -5.28
CA GLN A 155 -12.86 -8.58 -4.56
C GLN A 155 -14.14 -9.34 -4.90
N THR A 156 -15.24 -8.65 -5.19
CA THR A 156 -16.48 -9.30 -5.65
C THR A 156 -16.26 -10.00 -6.98
N ILE A 157 -15.57 -9.35 -7.94
CA ILE A 157 -15.17 -9.98 -9.20
C ILE A 157 -14.26 -11.18 -8.94
N ASN A 158 -13.25 -11.00 -8.07
CA ASN A 158 -12.28 -12.04 -7.74
C ASN A 158 -12.95 -13.31 -7.20
N PHE A 159 -13.88 -13.16 -6.25
CA PHE A 159 -14.51 -14.32 -5.61
C PHE A 159 -15.71 -14.88 -6.38
N SER A 160 -16.41 -14.06 -7.18
CA SER A 160 -17.59 -14.52 -7.93
C SER A 160 -17.26 -15.07 -9.31
N LEU A 161 -16.27 -14.49 -10.01
CA LEU A 161 -16.00 -14.80 -11.43
C LEU A 161 -14.68 -15.54 -11.65
N ILE A 162 -13.68 -15.35 -10.77
CA ILE A 162 -12.33 -15.92 -10.97
C ILE A 162 -12.19 -17.26 -10.24
N LYS A 163 -11.75 -18.29 -10.97
CA LYS A 163 -11.48 -19.63 -10.42
C LYS A 163 -10.45 -19.54 -9.27
N PRO A 164 -10.59 -20.31 -8.17
CA PRO A 164 -9.70 -20.23 -7.00
C PRO A 164 -8.20 -20.24 -7.30
N LYS A 165 -7.76 -21.08 -8.24
CA LYS A 165 -6.35 -21.16 -8.67
C LYS A 165 -5.79 -19.88 -9.31
N ASN A 166 -6.65 -19.01 -9.83
CA ASN A 166 -6.28 -17.77 -10.52
C ASN A 166 -6.54 -16.51 -9.67
N GLN A 167 -7.16 -16.62 -8.50
CA GLN A 167 -7.55 -15.46 -7.68
C GLN A 167 -6.35 -14.61 -7.22
N VAL A 168 -5.21 -15.25 -6.94
CA VAL A 168 -3.97 -14.54 -6.59
C VAL A 168 -3.45 -13.71 -7.75
N ILE A 169 -3.55 -14.24 -8.99
CA ILE A 169 -3.11 -13.54 -10.20
C ILE A 169 -3.99 -12.32 -10.44
N TYR A 170 -5.32 -12.51 -10.38
CA TYR A 170 -6.27 -11.41 -10.51
C TYR A 170 -6.06 -10.33 -9.42
N ALA A 171 -5.95 -10.74 -8.15
CA ALA A 171 -5.71 -9.81 -7.05
C ALA A 171 -4.40 -9.03 -7.21
N SER A 172 -3.37 -9.64 -7.80
CA SER A 172 -2.11 -8.97 -8.12
C SER A 172 -2.30 -7.91 -9.21
N PHE A 173 -3.12 -8.19 -10.23
CA PHE A 173 -3.46 -7.22 -11.27
C PHE A 173 -4.29 -6.05 -10.73
N ALA A 174 -5.31 -6.32 -9.90
CA ALA A 174 -6.05 -5.28 -9.19
C ALA A 174 -5.12 -4.43 -8.31
N SER A 175 -4.22 -5.08 -7.56
CA SER A 175 -3.22 -4.36 -6.76
C SER A 175 -2.30 -3.49 -7.61
N LEU A 176 -1.94 -3.93 -8.81
CA LEU A 176 -1.14 -3.13 -9.74
C LEU A 176 -1.87 -1.86 -10.19
N ILE A 177 -3.16 -1.97 -10.52
CA ILE A 177 -4.01 -0.80 -10.82
C ILE A 177 -4.05 0.14 -9.61
N TRP A 178 -4.30 -0.40 -8.42
CA TRP A 178 -4.33 0.38 -7.18
C TRP A 178 -3.01 1.13 -6.92
N THR A 179 -1.87 0.45 -7.03
CA THR A 179 -0.56 1.10 -6.85
C THR A 179 -0.26 2.16 -7.91
N THR A 180 -0.74 1.96 -9.14
CA THR A 180 -0.65 2.94 -10.23
C THR A 180 -1.48 4.19 -9.90
N PHE A 181 -2.70 4.00 -9.39
CA PHE A 181 -3.54 5.09 -8.88
C PHE A 181 -2.89 5.84 -7.71
N LEU A 182 -2.31 5.12 -6.74
CA LEU A 182 -1.59 5.73 -5.62
C LEU A 182 -0.37 6.54 -6.10
N ALA A 183 0.38 6.04 -7.08
CA ALA A 183 1.48 6.76 -7.70
C ALA A 183 1.00 8.05 -8.39
N TYR A 184 -0.18 8.02 -9.01
CA TYR A 184 -0.78 9.18 -9.65
C TYR A 184 -1.17 10.22 -8.60
N ILE A 185 -1.93 9.83 -7.57
CA ILE A 185 -2.29 10.76 -6.50
C ILE A 185 -1.06 11.30 -5.77
N LYS A 186 0.00 10.50 -5.58
CA LYS A 186 1.25 10.96 -4.98
C LYS A 186 2.01 11.94 -5.88
N SER A 187 2.02 11.73 -7.20
CA SER A 187 2.71 12.62 -8.15
C SER A 187 2.07 14.00 -8.24
N HIS A 188 0.76 14.09 -8.01
CA HIS A 188 0.04 15.34 -8.13
C HIS A 188 0.38 16.28 -6.96
N PRO A 189 0.69 17.56 -7.25
CA PRO A 189 0.97 18.54 -6.22
C PRO A 189 -0.25 18.73 -5.31
N ILE A 190 0.02 19.18 -4.09
CA ILE A 190 -1.05 19.60 -3.20
C ILE A 190 -1.66 20.87 -3.78
N ASP A 191 -2.99 20.89 -3.89
CA ASP A 191 -3.71 22.12 -4.22
C ASP A 191 -3.60 23.09 -3.02
N GLU A 192 -2.85 24.18 -3.23
CA GLU A 192 -2.59 25.19 -2.20
C GLU A 192 -3.88 25.93 -1.77
N GLU A 193 -4.87 26.05 -2.64
CA GLU A 193 -6.18 26.62 -2.28
C GLU A 193 -6.95 25.67 -1.36
N VAL A 194 -6.92 24.36 -1.63
CA VAL A 194 -7.48 23.34 -0.72
C VAL A 194 -6.78 23.37 0.63
N LYS A 195 -5.45 23.42 0.64
CA LYS A 195 -4.63 23.53 1.86
C LYS A 195 -5.00 24.77 2.67
N ARG A 196 -5.08 25.94 2.02
CA ARG A 196 -5.46 27.21 2.65
C ARG A 196 -6.85 27.15 3.26
N ARG A 197 -7.84 26.62 2.53
CA ARG A 197 -9.21 26.42 3.04
C ARG A 197 -9.25 25.48 4.24
N MET A 198 -8.50 24.38 4.22
CA MET A 198 -8.41 23.46 5.35
C MET A 198 -7.79 24.13 6.58
N LYS A 199 -6.65 24.82 6.44
CA LYS A 199 -6.02 25.56 7.56
C LYS A 199 -6.94 26.62 8.13
N ALA A 200 -7.68 27.36 7.28
CA ALA A 200 -8.66 28.35 7.73
C ALA A 200 -9.82 27.71 8.53
N ARG A 201 -10.34 26.55 8.08
CA ARG A 201 -11.39 25.82 8.82
C ARG A 201 -10.92 25.30 10.17
N ILE A 202 -9.70 24.76 10.24
CA ILE A 202 -9.11 24.27 11.50
C ILE A 202 -8.91 25.44 12.46
N LYS A 203 -8.34 26.55 11.99
CA LYS A 203 -8.14 27.77 12.80
C LYS A 203 -9.46 28.29 13.36
N LYS A 204 -10.49 28.45 12.50
CA LYS A 204 -11.83 28.86 12.94
C LYS A 204 -12.40 27.93 14.02
N ARG A 205 -12.23 26.62 13.87
CA ARG A 205 -12.72 25.65 14.86
C ARG A 205 -11.96 25.73 16.18
N TYR A 206 -10.65 25.94 16.14
CA TYR A 206 -9.82 26.16 17.33
C TYR A 206 -10.24 27.43 18.07
N ASP A 207 -10.40 28.55 17.35
CA ASP A 207 -10.81 29.83 17.94
C ASP A 207 -12.17 29.70 18.64
N ASN A 208 -13.16 29.06 17.99
CA ASN A 208 -14.48 28.77 18.59
C ASN A 208 -14.38 27.89 19.85
N LEU A 209 -13.51 26.88 19.86
CA LEU A 209 -13.31 26.00 21.03
C LEU A 209 -12.65 26.75 22.18
N LYS A 210 -11.70 27.62 21.88
CA LYS A 210 -11.01 28.46 22.86
C LYS A 210 -11.99 29.45 23.51
N GLU A 211 -12.81 30.13 22.71
CA GLU A 211 -13.87 31.02 23.24
C GLU A 211 -14.83 30.28 24.17
N ARG A 212 -15.27 29.07 23.77
CA ARG A 212 -16.15 28.25 24.60
C ARG A 212 -15.50 27.81 25.91
N TYR A 213 -14.22 27.46 25.88
CA TYR A 213 -13.45 27.11 27.08
C TYR A 213 -13.31 28.29 28.03
N GLU A 214 -12.96 29.48 27.52
CA GLU A 214 -12.86 30.70 28.33
C GLU A 214 -14.21 31.12 28.91
N HIS A 215 -15.32 30.92 28.19
CA HIS A 215 -16.66 31.15 28.71
C HIS A 215 -16.99 30.19 29.87
N LEU A 216 -16.71 28.89 29.74
CA LEU A 216 -16.95 27.91 30.80
C LEU A 216 -16.15 28.23 32.06
N LYS A 217 -14.87 28.60 31.91
CA LYS A 217 -14.00 28.96 33.03
C LYS A 217 -14.45 30.20 33.81
N LYS A 218 -15.22 31.11 33.19
CA LYS A 218 -15.78 32.29 33.87
C LYS A 218 -17.03 31.98 34.71
N HIS A 219 -17.61 30.80 34.53
CA HIS A 219 -18.84 30.36 35.19
C HIS A 219 -18.62 29.15 36.13
N GLU A 220 -17.36 28.78 36.38
CA GLU A 220 -16.91 27.90 37.47
C GLU A 220 -16.38 28.75 38.64
#